data_AF-A0A424SUL1-F1
#
_entry.id   AF-A0A424SUL1-F1
#
_cell.length_a   1.000
_cell.length_b   1.000
_cell.length_c   1.000
_cell.angle_alpha   90.00
_cell.angle_beta   90.00
_cell.angle_gamma   90.00
#
_symmetry.space_group_name_H-M   'P 1'
#
loop_
_entity.id
_entity.type
_entity.pdbx_description
1 polymer ?
#
loop_
_entity_poly.entity_id
_entity_poly.type
_entity_poly.pdbx_seq_one_letter_code
_entity_poly.pdbx_strand_id
1 'polypeptide(L)' 'TPRFDDLRSEKWTVLTFPTNTVVASQSLLPSICIPAGFSKENIPVGMEIISYRQSEKNLLQIAYSIESHLKNRRAPKF' A
#
# COMPACT_ATOMS: atom_id res chain seq x y z
N THR A 1 10.03 -6.49 8.52
CA THR A 1 8.54 -6.49 8.46
C THR A 1 8.00 -6.72 9.85
N PRO A 2 6.94 -6.00 10.26
CA PRO A 2 6.27 -6.22 11.55
C PRO A 2 5.92 -7.70 11.77
N ARG A 3 6.19 -8.22 12.97
CA ARG A 3 5.90 -9.61 13.37
C ARG A 3 4.85 -9.66 14.47
N PHE A 4 4.22 -10.82 14.66
CA PHE A 4 3.25 -11.02 15.74
C PHE A 4 3.82 -10.75 17.14
N ASP A 5 5.07 -11.09 17.38
CA ASP A 5 5.71 -10.84 18.69
C ASP A 5 5.99 -9.35 18.94
N ASP A 6 6.14 -8.54 17.88
CA ASP A 6 6.26 -7.09 18.00
C ASP A 6 4.95 -6.46 18.51
N LEU A 7 3.79 -7.06 18.21
CA LEU A 7 2.49 -6.61 18.72
C LEU A 7 2.36 -6.87 20.22
N ARG A 8 2.76 -8.06 20.68
CA ARG A 8 2.67 -8.44 22.10
C ARG A 8 3.63 -7.67 22.99
N SER A 9 4.76 -7.24 22.42
CA SER A 9 5.76 -6.43 23.12
C SER A 9 5.45 -4.93 23.10
N GLU A 10 4.30 -4.52 22.54
CA GLU A 10 3.89 -3.11 22.40
C GLU A 10 4.96 -2.22 21.75
N LYS A 11 5.81 -2.81 20.91
CA LYS A 11 6.91 -2.12 20.24
C LYS A 11 6.45 -0.92 19.42
N TRP A 12 5.24 -1.01 18.87
CA TRP A 12 4.58 0.08 18.16
C TRP A 12 3.17 0.27 18.73
N THR A 13 2.81 1.53 18.99
CA THR A 13 1.45 1.95 19.29
C THR A 13 0.77 2.39 18.00
N VAL A 14 -0.54 2.70 18.06
CA VAL A 14 -1.34 3.10 16.88
C VAL A 14 -0.66 4.23 16.08
N LEU A 15 -0.10 5.24 16.76
CA LEU A 15 0.51 6.39 16.09
C LEU A 15 1.99 6.20 15.74
N THR A 16 2.67 5.19 16.32
CA THR A 16 4.08 4.91 16.03
C THR A 16 4.27 3.73 15.09
N PHE A 17 3.18 3.05 14.72
CA PHE A 17 3.22 2.03 13.67
C PHE A 17 3.55 2.71 12.33
N PRO A 18 4.54 2.21 11.57
CA PRO A 18 4.98 2.81 10.32
C PRO A 18 3.90 2.63 9.23
N THR A 19 2.89 3.49 9.27
CA THR A 19 1.72 3.46 8.40
C THR A 19 1.83 4.57 7.36
N ASN A 20 1.85 4.20 6.08
CA ASN A 20 1.93 5.18 4.99
C ASN A 20 0.59 5.89 4.74
N THR A 21 -0.53 5.21 4.98
CA THR A 21 -1.88 5.63 4.56
C THR A 21 -2.51 6.75 5.40
N VAL A 22 -1.85 7.17 6.48
CA VAL A 22 -2.36 8.23 7.39
C VAL A 22 -2.52 9.55 6.64
N VAL A 23 -1.57 9.89 5.76
CA VAL A 23 -1.59 11.17 5.04
C VAL A 23 -2.85 11.30 4.18
N ALA A 24 -3.15 10.29 3.36
CA ALA A 24 -4.35 10.29 2.52
C ALA A 24 -5.64 10.33 3.37
N SER A 25 -5.69 9.51 4.43
CA SER A 25 -6.85 9.41 5.32
C SER A 25 -7.18 10.73 6.03
N GLN A 26 -6.16 11.42 6.56
CA GLN A 26 -6.33 12.68 7.30
C GLN A 26 -6.58 13.88 6.37
N SER A 27 -6.04 13.85 5.15
CA SER A 27 -6.23 14.93 4.16
C SER A 27 -7.52 14.82 3.35
N LEU A 28 -8.24 13.69 3.47
CA LEU A 28 -9.41 13.33 2.66
C LEU A 28 -9.07 13.32 1.17
N LEU A 29 -7.89 12.81 0.84
CA LEU A 29 -7.43 12.64 -0.54
C LEU A 29 -7.69 11.20 -0.99
N PRO A 30 -8.18 10.99 -2.23
CA PRO A 30 -8.26 9.66 -2.81
C PRO A 30 -6.88 9.02 -2.87
N SER A 31 -6.76 7.78 -2.40
CA SER A 31 -5.56 6.95 -2.60
C SER A 31 -5.89 5.54 -3.04
N ILE A 32 -4.95 4.90 -3.72
CA ILE A 32 -5.03 3.51 -4.15
C ILE A 32 -3.67 2.83 -4.02
N CYS A 33 -3.67 1.57 -3.58
CA CYS A 33 -2.47 0.73 -3.53
C CYS A 33 -2.50 -0.27 -4.67
N ILE A 34 -1.41 -0.33 -5.46
CA ILE A 34 -1.24 -1.32 -6.53
C ILE A 34 -0.06 -2.27 -6.25
N PRO A 35 -0.07 -3.52 -6.76
CA PRO A 35 1.04 -4.45 -6.59
C PRO A 35 2.30 -3.95 -7.31
N ALA A 36 3.33 -3.57 -6.54
CA ALA A 36 4.60 -3.07 -7.08
C ALA A 36 5.59 -4.21 -7.33
N GLY A 37 5.47 -5.33 -6.63
CA GLY A 37 6.40 -6.45 -6.75
C GLY A 37 6.55 -7.23 -5.46
N PHE A 38 7.72 -7.85 -5.29
CA PHE A 38 8.11 -8.59 -4.12
C PHE A 38 9.47 -8.11 -3.61
N SER A 39 9.67 -8.15 -2.29
CA SER A 39 10.99 -7.94 -1.69
C SER A 39 11.92 -9.12 -2.00
N LYS A 40 13.19 -9.00 -1.61
CA LYS A 40 14.18 -10.10 -1.73
C LYS A 40 13.76 -11.34 -0.95
N GLU A 41 13.02 -11.15 0.14
CA GLU A 41 12.45 -12.20 0.99
C GLU A 41 11.08 -12.70 0.48
N ASN A 42 10.71 -12.34 -0.76
CA ASN A 42 9.48 -12.77 -1.41
C ASN A 42 8.18 -12.27 -0.74
N ILE A 43 8.26 -11.13 -0.03
CA ILE A 43 7.10 -10.47 0.61
C ILE A 43 6.45 -9.50 -0.38
N PRO A 44 5.12 -9.50 -0.56
CA PRO A 44 4.46 -8.57 -1.48
C PRO A 44 4.68 -7.11 -1.06
N VAL A 45 5.03 -6.26 -2.03
CA VAL A 45 5.21 -4.82 -1.86
C VAL A 45 4.15 -4.09 -2.68
N GLY A 46 3.43 -3.18 -2.03
CA GLY A 46 2.48 -2.28 -2.68
C GLY A 46 3.06 -0.89 -2.90
N MET A 47 2.58 -0.19 -3.93
CA MET A 47 2.85 1.23 -4.15
C MET A 47 1.54 2.01 -3.96
N GLU A 48 1.54 2.95 -3.02
CA GLU A 48 0.41 3.87 -2.80
C GLU A 48 0.53 5.08 -3.72
N ILE A 49 -0.56 5.41 -4.40
CA ILE A 49 -0.69 6.62 -5.21
C ILE A 49 -1.79 7.46 -4.57
N ILE A 50 -1.46 8.71 -4.24
CA ILE A 50 -2.40 9.70 -3.70
C ILE A 50 -2.71 10.69 -4.81
N SER A 51 -3.99 11.01 -5.00
CA SER A 51 -4.45 11.98 -6.00
C SER A 51 -5.05 13.23 -5.33
N TYR A 52 -5.44 14.19 -6.15
CA TYR A 52 -6.17 15.38 -5.70
C TYR A 52 -7.64 15.01 -5.39
N ARG A 53 -8.38 15.91 -4.75
CA ARG A 53 -9.81 15.68 -4.47
C ARG A 53 -10.61 15.49 -5.76
N GLN A 54 -11.57 14.57 -5.74
CA GLN A 54 -12.52 14.31 -6.83
C GLN A 54 -11.87 13.85 -8.15
N SER A 55 -10.63 13.36 -8.12
CA SER A 55 -9.93 12.83 -9.30
C SER A 55 -9.82 11.30 -9.32
N GLU A 56 -10.77 10.59 -8.71
CA GLU A 56 -10.81 9.13 -8.60
C GLU A 56 -10.77 8.45 -9.98
N LYS A 57 -11.44 9.03 -10.98
CA LYS A 57 -11.39 8.51 -12.36
C LYS A 57 -9.96 8.48 -12.91
N ASN A 58 -9.21 9.56 -12.72
CA ASN A 58 -7.82 9.65 -13.17
C ASN A 58 -6.92 8.72 -12.34
N LEU A 59 -7.16 8.64 -11.03
CA LEU A 59 -6.44 7.75 -10.13
C LEU A 59 -6.59 6.28 -10.56
N LEU A 60 -7.81 5.85 -10.88
CA LEU A 60 -8.09 4.50 -11.39
C LEU A 60 -7.42 4.23 -12.74
N GLN A 61 -7.43 5.20 -13.65
CA GLN A 61 -6.76 5.07 -14.96
C GLN A 61 -5.24 4.93 -14.81
N ILE A 62 -4.63 5.73 -13.93
CA ILE A 62 -3.19 5.66 -13.63
C ILE A 62 -2.85 4.32 -12.99
N ALA A 63 -3.61 3.90 -11.97
CA ALA A 63 -3.41 2.63 -11.28
C ALA A 63 -3.51 1.45 -12.25
N TYR A 64 -4.56 1.42 -13.08
CA TYR A 64 -4.76 0.39 -14.08
C TYR A 64 -3.62 0.35 -15.11
N SER A 65 -3.18 1.52 -15.59
CA SER A 65 -2.06 1.61 -16.52
C SER A 65 -0.81 1.01 -15.89
N ILE A 66 -0.45 1.41 -14.67
CA ILE A 66 0.76 0.90 -14.01
C ILE A 66 0.65 -0.61 -13.76
N GLU A 67 -0.47 -1.10 -13.22
CA GLU A 67 -0.65 -2.53 -12.96
C GLU A 67 -0.56 -3.37 -14.25
N SER A 68 -1.16 -2.89 -15.34
CA SER A 68 -1.13 -3.54 -16.66
C SER A 68 0.27 -3.63 -17.27
N HIS A 69 1.14 -2.66 -16.97
CA HIS A 69 2.54 -2.67 -17.40
C HIS A 69 3.43 -3.54 -16.50
N LEU A 70 3.26 -3.46 -15.18
CA LEU A 70 4.08 -4.19 -14.22
C LEU A 70 3.76 -5.70 -14.17
N LYS A 71 2.48 -6.07 -14.22
CA LYS A 71 2.00 -7.48 -14.14
C LYS A 71 2.59 -8.27 -12.98
N ASN A 72 2.95 -7.60 -11.89
CA ASN A 72 3.64 -8.18 -10.74
C ASN A 72 2.72 -8.96 -9.78
N ARG A 73 1.40 -8.92 -9.97
CA ARG A 73 0.43 -9.60 -9.10
C ARG A 73 0.50 -11.11 -9.30
N ARG A 74 0.68 -11.87 -8.21
CA ARG A 74 0.54 -13.33 -8.17
C ARG A 74 -0.27 -13.77 -6.95
N ALA A 75 -0.98 -14.87 -7.06
CA ALA A 75 -1.69 -15.48 -5.93
C ALA A 75 -0.69 -15.98 -4.87
N PRO A 76 -1.02 -15.89 -3.58
CA PRO A 76 -0.22 -16.52 -2.53
C PRO A 76 -0.23 -18.04 -2.70
N LYS A 77 0.87 -18.68 -2.33
CA LYS A 77 0.97 -20.14 -2.19
C LYS A 77 0.96 -20.45 -0.69
N PHE A 78 0.08 -21.36 -0.28
CA PHE A 78 -0.09 -21.80 1.11
C PHE A 78 0.77 -23.03 1.38
#